data_AF-A0A2D7ZQ88-F1
#
_entry.id   AF-A0A2D7ZQ88-F1
#
_cell.length_a   1.000
_cell.length_b   1.000
_cell.length_c   1.000
_cell.angle_alpha   90.00
_cell.angle_beta   90.00
_cell.angle_gamma   90.00
#
_symmetry.space_group_name_H-M   'P 1'
#
loop_
_entity.id
_entity.type
_entity.pdbx_description
1 polymer ?
#
loop_
_entity_poly.entity_id
_entity_poly.type
_entity_poly.pdbx_seq_one_letter_code
_entity_poly.pdbx_strand_id
1 'polypeptide(L)'
;LSEDLPGLRRALVEAGFLSPVLLQRHGRAIDEMIGVLLRHLGRPGLFDFADRAFVEQVRAPAEAIAADRAAWHAPPAETLFVQRKVSGMALLAIRLRARLPLRDMVAEMVEAAPIGSDQG
;
A
#
# COMPACT_ATOMS: atom_id res chain seq x y z
N LEU A 1 -1.26 8.71 -12.31
CA LEU A 1 -1.00 7.52 -11.49
C LEU A 1 -1.34 6.30 -12.32
N SER A 2 -0.34 5.67 -12.92
CA SER A 2 -0.52 4.37 -13.57
C SER A 2 -0.98 3.37 -12.50
N GLU A 3 -2.10 2.69 -12.72
CA GLU A 3 -2.57 1.56 -11.90
C GLU A 3 -1.68 0.32 -12.15
N ASP A 4 -0.36 0.52 -12.07
CA ASP A 4 0.69 -0.44 -12.41
C ASP A 4 0.91 -1.42 -11.27
N LEU A 5 0.08 -2.45 -11.24
CA LEU A 5 0.18 -3.54 -10.27
C LEU A 5 1.56 -4.22 -10.32
N PRO A 6 2.12 -4.61 -11.50
CA PRO A 6 3.47 -5.16 -11.57
C PRO A 6 4.56 -4.25 -11.00
N GLY A 7 4.50 -2.95 -11.30
CA GLY A 7 5.43 -1.95 -10.78
C GLY A 7 5.32 -1.79 -9.26
N LEU A 8 4.09 -1.63 -8.75
CA LEU A 8 3.84 -1.51 -7.32
C LEU A 8 4.27 -2.76 -6.56
N ARG A 9 4.03 -3.96 -7.11
CA ARG A 9 4.49 -5.21 -6.51
C ARG A 9 6.01 -5.26 -6.39
N ARG A 10 6.75 -4.88 -7.44
CA ARG A 10 8.22 -4.81 -7.39
C ARG A 10 8.70 -3.83 -6.33
N ALA A 11 8.14 -2.62 -6.32
CA ALA A 11 8.48 -1.60 -5.33
C ALA A 11 8.23 -2.06 -3.88
N LEU A 12 7.13 -2.79 -3.63
CA LEU A 12 6.83 -3.35 -2.30
C LEU A 12 7.82 -4.44 -1.87
N VAL A 13 8.38 -5.20 -2.81
CA VAL A 13 9.46 -6.17 -2.51
C VAL A 13 10.77 -5.45 -2.23
N GLU A 14 11.15 -4.51 -3.09
CA GLU A 14 12.38 -3.73 -2.96
C GLU A 14 12.41 -2.93 -1.65
N ALA A 15 11.27 -2.37 -1.24
CA ALA A 15 11.11 -1.67 0.03
C ALA A 15 10.98 -2.60 1.26
N GLY A 16 10.98 -3.92 1.07
CA GLY A 16 10.92 -4.92 2.15
C GLY A 16 9.54 -5.11 2.79
N PHE A 17 8.47 -4.60 2.18
CA PHE A 17 7.09 -4.82 2.65
C PHE A 17 6.54 -6.20 2.25
N LEU A 18 7.06 -6.79 1.17
CA LEU A 18 6.72 -8.14 0.71
C LEU A 18 7.97 -8.99 0.56
N SER A 19 7.97 -10.19 1.12
CA SER A 19 9.06 -11.15 0.85
C SER A 19 8.82 -11.89 -0.47
N PRO A 20 9.88 -12.31 -1.18
CA PRO A 20 9.73 -13.16 -2.37
C PRO A 20 8.99 -14.46 -2.09
N VAL A 21 9.20 -15.05 -0.90
CA VAL A 21 8.52 -16.28 -0.45
C VAL A 21 7.02 -16.07 -0.31
N LEU A 22 6.60 -14.94 0.26
CA LEU A 22 5.19 -14.58 0.39
C LEU A 22 4.54 -14.44 -1.01
N LEU A 23 5.21 -13.77 -1.94
CA LEU A 23 4.72 -13.63 -3.32
C LEU A 23 4.65 -14.96 -4.07
N GLN A 24 5.63 -15.85 -3.89
CA GLN A 24 5.62 -17.17 -4.52
C GLN A 24 4.40 -17.99 -4.05
N ARG A 25 4.05 -17.90 -2.77
CA ARG A 25 3.00 -18.72 -2.15
C ARG A 25 1.61 -18.10 -2.29
N HIS A 26 1.51 -16.78 -2.21
CA HIS A 26 0.25 -16.04 -2.11
C HIS A 26 0.12 -14.90 -3.12
N GLY A 27 0.86 -14.95 -4.23
CA GLY A 27 0.92 -13.87 -5.24
C GLY A 27 -0.46 -13.40 -5.71
N ARG A 28 -1.40 -14.33 -5.93
CA ARG A 28 -2.78 -13.98 -6.30
C ARG A 28 -3.49 -13.15 -5.22
N ALA A 29 -3.41 -13.55 -3.95
CA ALA A 29 -4.04 -12.83 -2.85
C ALA A 29 -3.43 -11.43 -2.68
N ILE A 30 -2.10 -11.31 -2.85
CA ILE A 30 -1.40 -10.03 -2.85
C ILE A 30 -1.84 -9.14 -4.01
N ASP A 31 -1.92 -9.67 -5.23
CA ASP A 31 -2.35 -8.93 -6.41
C ASP A 31 -3.81 -8.44 -6.24
N GLU A 32 -4.68 -9.26 -5.65
CA GLU A 32 -6.06 -8.87 -5.28
C GLU A 32 -6.09 -7.71 -4.28
N MET A 33 -5.30 -7.78 -3.20
CA MET A 33 -5.17 -6.71 -2.20
C MET A 33 -4.64 -5.40 -2.81
N ILE A 34 -3.57 -5.49 -3.60
CA ILE A 34 -2.99 -4.34 -4.31
C ILE A 34 -4.02 -3.72 -5.24
N GLY A 35 -4.76 -4.52 -5.99
CA GLY A 35 -5.82 -4.05 -6.88
C GLY A 35 -6.93 -3.30 -6.14
N VAL A 36 -7.36 -3.76 -4.97
CA VAL A 36 -8.33 -3.05 -4.13
C VAL A 36 -7.78 -1.69 -3.71
N LEU A 37 -6.53 -1.63 -3.24
CA LEU A 37 -5.89 -0.39 -2.80
C LEU A 37 -5.72 0.61 -3.94
N LEU A 38 -5.23 0.18 -5.11
CA LEU A 38 -5.08 1.03 -6.29
C LEU A 38 -6.41 1.63 -6.72
N ARG A 39 -7.47 0.81 -6.82
CA ARG A 39 -8.82 1.28 -7.20
C ARG A 39 -9.43 2.22 -6.18
N HIS A 40 -9.08 2.11 -4.90
CA HIS A 40 -9.65 2.95 -3.85
C HIS A 40 -8.89 4.27 -3.69
N LEU A 41 -7.56 4.20 -3.63
CA LEU A 41 -6.67 5.36 -3.49
C LEU A 41 -6.58 6.19 -4.78
N GLY A 42 -6.74 5.55 -5.95
CA GLY A 42 -6.68 6.18 -7.25
C GLY A 42 -7.96 6.92 -7.68
N ARG A 43 -9.03 6.91 -6.87
CA ARG A 43 -10.28 7.60 -7.21
C ARG A 43 -10.06 9.11 -7.32
N PRO A 44 -10.60 9.77 -8.35
CA PRO A 44 -10.56 11.23 -8.42
C PRO A 44 -11.41 11.85 -7.30
N GLY A 45 -11.03 13.05 -6.88
CA GLY A 45 -11.73 13.80 -5.84
C GLY A 45 -11.23 13.51 -4.43
N LEU A 46 -12.09 13.76 -3.43
CA LEU A 46 -11.71 13.64 -2.03
C LEU A 46 -11.71 12.18 -1.57
N PHE A 47 -10.57 11.73 -1.07
CA PHE A 47 -10.44 10.51 -0.29
C PHE A 47 -10.98 10.75 1.12
N ASP A 48 -12.02 10.00 1.50
CA ASP A 48 -12.57 10.02 2.86
C ASP A 48 -11.83 9.00 3.73
N PHE A 49 -11.02 9.49 4.66
CA PHE A 49 -10.28 8.62 5.58
C PHE A 49 -11.20 7.81 6.50
N ALA A 50 -12.45 8.22 6.70
CA ALA A 50 -13.40 7.46 7.50
C ALA A 50 -14.09 6.32 6.70
N ASP A 51 -13.90 6.24 5.39
CA ASP A 51 -14.45 5.14 4.57
C ASP A 51 -13.74 3.82 4.89
N ARG A 52 -14.52 2.79 5.24
CA ARG A 52 -14.03 1.44 5.55
C ARG A 52 -14.43 0.41 4.50
N ALA A 53 -15.10 0.80 3.42
CA ALA A 53 -15.63 -0.13 2.43
C ALA A 53 -14.54 -0.99 1.77
N PHE A 54 -13.33 -0.45 1.62
CA PHE A 54 -12.19 -1.18 1.05
C PHE A 54 -11.53 -2.14 2.06
N VAL A 55 -11.69 -1.91 3.37
CA VAL A 55 -11.00 -2.68 4.42
C VAL A 55 -11.43 -4.14 4.38
N GLU A 56 -12.74 -4.41 4.28
CA GLU A 56 -13.25 -5.78 4.18
C GLU A 56 -12.79 -6.48 2.89
N GLN A 57 -12.67 -5.74 1.79
CA GLN A 57 -12.18 -6.27 0.51
C GLN A 57 -10.70 -6.63 0.54
N VAL A 58 -9.89 -5.93 1.34
CA VAL A 58 -8.48 -6.27 1.59
C VAL A 58 -8.38 -7.43 2.57
N ARG A 59 -9.27 -7.48 3.58
CA ARG A 59 -9.22 -8.49 4.64
C ARG A 59 -9.48 -9.90 4.13
N ALA A 60 -10.45 -10.08 3.23
CA ALA A 60 -10.81 -11.40 2.71
C ALA A 60 -9.61 -12.18 2.09
N PRO A 61 -8.82 -11.62 1.14
CA PRO A 61 -7.62 -12.30 0.64
C PRO A 61 -6.48 -12.39 1.69
N ALA A 62 -6.43 -11.46 2.65
CA ALA A 62 -5.41 -11.48 3.71
C ALA A 62 -5.57 -12.66 4.69
N GLU A 63 -6.78 -13.19 4.86
CA GLU A 63 -7.03 -14.36 5.72
C GLU A 63 -6.27 -15.59 5.25
N ALA A 64 -6.17 -15.80 3.92
CA ALA A 64 -5.41 -16.91 3.34
C ALA A 64 -3.90 -16.80 3.65
N ILE A 65 -3.37 -15.58 3.64
CA ILE A 65 -1.98 -15.30 4.00
C ILE A 65 -1.76 -15.51 5.50
N ALA A 66 -2.67 -15.01 6.34
CA ALA A 66 -2.56 -15.12 7.80
C ALA A 66 -2.61 -16.57 8.31
N ALA A 67 -3.33 -17.45 7.61
CA ALA A 67 -3.38 -18.87 7.90
C ALA A 67 -2.04 -19.58 7.62
N ASP A 68 -1.21 -19.04 6.73
CA ASP A 68 0.08 -19.63 6.34
C ASP A 68 1.24 -19.04 7.16
N ARG A 69 1.39 -19.49 8.41
CA ARG A 69 2.48 -19.07 9.29
C ARG A 69 3.88 -19.30 8.72
N ALA A 70 4.05 -20.28 7.82
CA ALA A 70 5.35 -20.58 7.22
C ALA A 70 5.77 -19.53 6.18
N ALA A 71 4.83 -18.73 5.67
CA ALA A 71 5.11 -17.61 4.78
C ALA A 71 5.42 -16.29 5.54
N TRP A 72 5.20 -16.25 6.86
CA TRP A 72 5.38 -15.03 7.66
C TRP A 72 6.86 -14.74 7.92
N HIS A 73 7.30 -13.57 7.47
CA HIS A 73 8.61 -13.02 7.77
C HIS A 73 8.38 -11.63 8.38
N ALA A 74 9.03 -11.33 9.52
CA ALA A 74 8.95 -10.00 10.08
C ALA A 74 9.64 -9.00 9.13
N PRO A 75 8.98 -7.88 8.75
CA PRO A 75 9.63 -6.84 7.97
C PRO A 75 10.85 -6.26 8.72
N PRO A 76 11.86 -5.72 8.00
CA PRO A 76 12.98 -5.00 8.62
C PRO A 76 12.53 -3.86 9.55
N ALA A 77 13.36 -3.50 10.52
CA ALA A 77 13.01 -2.50 11.53
C ALA A 77 12.70 -1.12 10.91
N GLU A 78 13.41 -0.77 9.85
CA GLU A 78 13.25 0.46 9.09
C GLU A 78 11.88 0.50 8.39
N THR A 79 11.50 -0.62 7.74
CA THR A 79 10.19 -0.79 7.10
C THR A 79 9.06 -0.70 8.13
N LEU A 80 9.24 -1.26 9.33
CA LEU A 80 8.29 -1.14 10.44
C LEU A 80 8.16 0.31 10.94
N PHE A 81 9.24 1.08 10.96
CA PHE A 81 9.20 2.49 11.33
C PHE A 81 8.38 3.31 10.33
N VAL A 82 8.62 3.12 9.02
CA VAL A 82 7.84 3.75 7.94
C VAL A 82 6.37 3.36 8.06
N GLN A 83 6.07 2.07 8.22
CA GLN A 83 4.70 1.58 8.42
C GLN A 83 4.02 2.26 9.60
N ARG A 84 4.71 2.39 10.74
CA ARG A 84 4.19 3.02 11.95
C ARG A 84 3.89 4.50 11.75
N LYS A 85 4.77 5.23 11.05
CA LYS A 85 4.55 6.64 10.72
C LYS A 85 3.33 6.83 9.82
N VAL A 86 3.24 6.04 8.75
CA VAL A 86 2.10 6.09 7.81
C VAL A 86 0.80 5.72 8.51
N SER A 87 0.80 4.62 9.27
CA SER A 87 -0.40 4.16 9.99
C SER A 87 -0.84 5.18 11.04
N GLY A 88 0.09 5.80 11.77
CA GLY A 88 -0.23 6.86 12.74
C GLY A 88 -0.89 8.08 12.11
N MET A 89 -0.39 8.52 10.94
CA MET A 89 -1.00 9.62 10.19
C MET A 89 -2.38 9.26 9.66
N ALA A 90 -2.55 8.05 9.10
CA ALA A 90 -3.84 7.56 8.64
C ALA A 90 -4.87 7.48 9.79
N LEU A 91 -4.47 6.98 10.96
CA LEU A 91 -5.32 6.92 12.16
C LEU A 91 -5.71 8.31 12.67
N LEU A 92 -4.80 9.28 12.63
CA LEU A 92 -5.11 10.67 12.96
C LEU A 92 -6.11 11.26 11.96
N ALA A 93 -5.89 11.05 10.66
CA ALA A 93 -6.80 11.50 9.61
C ALA A 93 -8.20 10.86 9.73
N ILE A 94 -8.28 9.57 10.07
CA ILE A 94 -9.53 8.88 10.43
C ILE A 94 -10.22 9.58 11.61
N ARG A 95 -9.49 9.86 12.70
CA ARG A 95 -10.04 10.49 13.90
C ARG A 95 -10.57 11.89 13.64
N LEU A 96 -9.92 12.63 12.75
CA LEU A 96 -10.35 13.96 12.29
C LEU A 96 -11.42 13.90 11.19
N ARG A 97 -11.78 12.70 10.71
CA ARG A 97 -12.69 12.49 9.56
C ARG A 97 -12.26 13.32 8.34
N ALA A 98 -10.95 13.35 8.10
CA ALA A 98 -10.36 14.15 7.04
C ALA A 98 -10.83 13.66 5.66
N ARG A 99 -11.03 14.62 4.76
CA ARG A 99 -11.31 14.40 3.34
C ARG A 99 -10.30 15.18 2.53
N LEU A 100 -9.41 14.48 1.82
CA LEU A 100 -8.26 15.11 1.13
C LEU A 100 -8.18 14.63 -0.32
N PRO A 101 -7.75 15.48 -1.27
CA PRO A 101 -7.51 15.07 -2.66
C PRO A 101 -6.20 14.27 -2.78
N LEU A 102 -6.14 13.09 -2.15
CA LEU A 102 -4.90 12.32 -2.00
C LEU A 102 -4.23 11.99 -3.33
N ARG A 103 -5.01 11.63 -4.35
CA ARG A 103 -4.50 11.36 -5.69
C ARG A 103 -3.74 12.55 -6.25
N ASP A 104 -4.28 13.75 -6.10
CA ASP A 104 -3.71 14.96 -6.66
C ASP A 104 -2.48 15.38 -5.85
N MET A 105 -2.54 15.31 -4.52
CA MET A 105 -1.38 15.55 -3.65
C MET A 105 -0.20 14.61 -3.96
N VAL A 106 -0.48 13.32 -4.23
CA VAL A 106 0.57 12.36 -4.60
C VAL A 106 1.10 12.67 -6.00
N ALA A 107 0.24 13.00 -6.97
CA ALA A 107 0.67 13.38 -8.31
C ALA A 107 1.60 14.61 -8.28
N GLU A 108 1.21 15.67 -7.55
CA GLU A 108 2.04 16.86 -7.36
C GLU A 108 3.39 16.55 -6.73
N MET A 109 3.43 15.68 -5.72
CA MET A 109 4.68 15.29 -5.06
C MET A 109 5.61 14.49 -5.98
N VAL A 110 5.07 13.58 -6.80
CA VAL A 110 5.89 12.81 -7.77
C VAL A 110 6.38 13.70 -8.91
N GLU A 111 5.63 14.71 -9.31
CA GLU A 111 6.07 15.70 -10.30
C GLU A 111 7.11 16.67 -9.72
N ALA A 112 6.97 17.06 -8.45
CA ALA A 112 7.89 17.98 -7.77
C ALA A 112 9.21 17.32 -7.34
N ALA A 113 9.21 16.02 -7.06
CA ALA A 113 10.40 15.24 -6.78
C ALA A 113 10.66 14.29 -7.96
N PRO A 114 11.52 14.66 -8.93
CA PRO A 114 12.07 13.64 -9.82
C PRO A 114 12.85 12.68 -8.92
N ILE A 115 12.24 11.53 -8.61
CA ILE A 115 12.89 10.46 -7.88
C ILE A 115 14.15 10.14 -8.69
N GLY A 116 15.30 10.42 -8.09
CA GLY A 116 16.57 10.60 -8.79
C GLY A 116 16.81 9.57 -9.88
N SER A 117 17.11 10.08 -11.07
CA SER A 117 17.89 9.39 -12.08
C SER A 117 19.26 9.04 -11.49
N ASP A 118 19.41 7.83 -10.96
CA ASP A 118 20.71 7.22 -10.73
C ASP A 118 20.91 6.14 -11.80
N GLN A 119 21.46 6.58 -12.93
CA GLN A 119 22.18 5.73 -13.87
C GLN A 119 23.56 6.38 -14.05
N GLY A 120 24.53 5.86 -13.31
CA GLY A 120 25.96 6.16 -13.41
C GLY A 120 26.76 5.04 -12.79
#